data_AF-A0A447TXF5-F1
#
_entry.id   AF-A0A447TXF5-F1
#
_cell.length_a   1.000
_cell.length_b   1.000
_cell.length_c   1.000
_cell.angle_alpha   90.00
_cell.angle_beta   90.00
_cell.angle_gamma   90.00
#
_symmetry.space_group_name_H-M   'P 1'
#
loop_
_entity.id
_entity.type
_entity.pdbx_description
1 polymer ?
#
loop_
_entity_poly.entity_id
_entity_poly.type
_entity_poly.pdbx_seq_one_letter_code
_entity_poly.pdbx_strand_id
1 'polypeptide(L)'
;MHFTIRYWTGFIISTQASQPACNWPRVMGLRGQEAVQCCQSLKTWDKQLEKGAERLPVIFGTKGGRPRMTQVTDREAVRQAVKEALGIAGERNGHLIDKPDLKSAMDYWHNHLRDTGLTGEYSPHSLRYAWAQDAIRYYEEQGLSHKEALAVTSTDLGHGDGRGIYIEQVYGYTD
;
A
#
# COMPACT_ATOMS: atom_id res chain seq x y z
N MET A 1 1.52 22.63 -12.49
CA MET A 1 0.48 22.24 -13.49
C MET A 1 -0.63 21.50 -12.74
N HIS A 2 -1.90 21.89 -12.86
CA HIS A 2 -3.01 21.22 -12.16
C HIS A 2 -3.31 19.85 -12.79
N PHE A 3 -2.69 18.78 -12.30
CA PHE A 3 -3.04 17.42 -12.66
C PHE A 3 -4.09 16.88 -11.68
N THR A 4 -5.36 17.05 -12.05
CA THR A 4 -6.52 16.50 -11.32
C THR A 4 -6.44 14.97 -11.17
N ILE A 5 -6.52 14.51 -9.93
CA ILE A 5 -6.56 13.12 -9.41
C ILE A 5 -7.54 12.19 -10.18
N ARG A 6 -8.53 12.74 -10.89
CA ARG A 6 -9.50 11.98 -11.68
C ARG A 6 -8.90 11.22 -12.87
N TYR A 7 -7.73 11.62 -13.38
CA TYR A 7 -7.04 10.87 -14.44
C TYR A 7 -6.15 9.73 -13.91
N TRP A 8 -5.82 9.75 -12.61
CA TRP A 8 -4.89 8.82 -11.98
C TRP A 8 -5.53 7.51 -11.52
N THR A 9 -6.82 7.55 -11.17
CA THR A 9 -7.60 6.33 -10.93
C THR A 9 -7.87 5.56 -12.22
N GLY A 10 -8.08 6.24 -13.36
CA GLY A 10 -8.41 5.60 -14.63
C GLY A 10 -7.26 4.83 -15.30
N PHE A 11 -6.01 5.29 -15.17
CA PHE A 11 -4.88 4.67 -15.88
C PHE A 11 -4.47 3.32 -15.29
N ILE A 12 -4.42 3.20 -13.95
CA ILE A 12 -4.06 1.95 -13.27
C ILE A 12 -5.17 0.89 -13.36
N ILE A 13 -6.43 1.31 -13.56
CA ILE A 13 -7.57 0.38 -13.74
C ILE A 13 -7.59 -0.21 -15.18
N SER A 14 -6.97 0.46 -16.17
CA SER A 14 -7.13 0.13 -17.59
C SER A 14 -6.00 -0.70 -18.20
N THR A 15 -4.76 -0.59 -17.70
CA THR A 15 -3.61 -1.30 -18.29
C THR A 15 -3.15 -2.46 -17.42
N GLN A 16 -3.64 -3.68 -17.68
CA GLN A 16 -3.00 -4.98 -17.42
C GLN A 16 -2.00 -5.13 -16.24
N ALA A 17 -2.28 -4.53 -15.07
CA ALA A 17 -1.59 -4.79 -13.81
C ALA A 17 -2.47 -5.69 -12.92
N SER A 18 -3.02 -6.75 -13.50
CA SER A 18 -3.96 -7.68 -12.89
C SER A 18 -3.27 -8.70 -11.95
N GLN A 19 -2.37 -8.24 -11.08
CA GLN A 19 -1.82 -9.02 -9.97
C GLN A 19 -1.92 -8.19 -8.66
N PRO A 20 -2.71 -8.63 -7.67
CA PRO A 20 -3.01 -7.86 -6.46
C PRO A 20 -1.77 -7.53 -5.62
N ALA A 21 -0.69 -8.32 -5.75
CA ALA A 21 0.60 -8.06 -5.10
C ALA A 21 1.22 -6.71 -5.49
N CYS A 22 0.90 -6.16 -6.66
CA CYS A 22 1.49 -4.92 -7.17
C CYS A 22 0.73 -3.67 -6.71
N ASN A 23 -0.55 -3.80 -6.34
CA ASN A 23 -1.40 -2.65 -5.99
C ASN A 23 -1.29 -2.26 -4.51
N TRP A 24 -0.82 -3.16 -3.63
CA TRP A 24 -0.73 -2.90 -2.19
C TRP A 24 0.02 -1.63 -1.75
N PRO A 25 1.12 -1.21 -2.42
CA PRO A 25 1.76 0.08 -2.12
C PRO A 25 0.82 1.28 -2.32
N ARG A 26 -0.06 1.22 -3.33
CA ARG A 26 -1.01 2.29 -3.65
C ARG A 26 -2.23 2.30 -2.73
N VAL A 27 -2.79 1.14 -2.42
CA VAL A 27 -4.05 1.05 -1.64
C VAL A 27 -3.84 1.08 -0.13
N MET A 28 -2.68 0.62 0.36
CA MET A 28 -2.44 0.46 1.80
C MET A 28 -1.05 0.92 2.24
N GLY A 29 -0.24 1.51 1.34
CA GLY A 29 1.11 1.92 1.67
C GLY A 29 1.97 0.75 2.12
N LEU A 30 1.86 -0.43 1.49
CA LEU A 30 2.72 -1.58 1.82
C LEU A 30 4.10 -1.46 1.17
N ARG A 31 5.14 -1.96 1.85
CA ARG A 31 6.48 -2.18 1.28
C ARG A 31 6.46 -3.43 0.41
N GLY A 32 7.46 -3.61 -0.44
CA GLY A 32 7.53 -4.81 -1.30
C GLY A 32 7.41 -6.11 -0.52
N GLN A 33 8.19 -6.28 0.56
CA GLN A 33 8.11 -7.50 1.38
C GLN A 33 6.77 -7.65 2.11
N GLU A 34 6.16 -6.54 2.56
CA GLU A 34 4.82 -6.55 3.16
C GLU A 34 3.77 -6.97 2.11
N ALA A 35 3.87 -6.45 0.88
CA ALA A 35 2.99 -6.78 -0.23
C ALA A 35 3.10 -8.25 -0.66
N VAL A 36 4.31 -8.82 -0.63
CA VAL A 36 4.52 -10.25 -0.93
C VAL A 36 3.98 -11.16 0.17
N GLN A 37 4.11 -10.76 1.45
CA GLN A 37 3.72 -11.61 2.59
C GLN A 37 2.32 -11.35 3.14
N CYS A 38 1.60 -10.34 2.66
CA CYS A 38 0.29 -9.95 3.20
C CYS A 38 -0.81 -11.02 3.05
N CYS A 39 -0.63 -12.05 2.21
CA CYS A 39 -1.58 -13.16 2.05
C CYS A 39 -2.01 -13.77 3.39
N GLN A 40 -1.08 -13.83 4.35
CA GLN A 40 -1.29 -14.37 5.69
C GLN A 40 -2.31 -13.56 6.50
N SER A 41 -2.50 -12.29 6.19
CA SER A 41 -3.42 -11.39 6.90
C SER A 41 -4.76 -11.18 6.19
N LEU A 42 -4.92 -11.60 4.92
CA LEU A 42 -6.08 -11.23 4.10
C LEU A 42 -7.43 -11.62 4.71
N LYS A 43 -7.54 -12.85 5.24
CA LYS A 43 -8.78 -13.32 5.90
C LYS A 43 -9.13 -12.49 7.14
N THR A 44 -8.12 -12.00 7.85
CA THR A 44 -8.31 -11.14 9.01
C THR A 44 -8.71 -9.73 8.58
N TRP A 45 -8.07 -9.18 7.55
CA TRP A 45 -8.40 -7.88 6.99
C TRP A 45 -9.83 -7.85 6.44
N ASP A 46 -10.25 -8.90 5.72
CA ASP A 46 -11.61 -9.02 5.19
C ASP A 46 -12.66 -8.90 6.31
N LYS A 47 -12.51 -9.70 7.39
CA LYS A 47 -13.38 -9.65 8.57
C LYS A 47 -13.35 -8.30 9.28
N GLN A 48 -12.19 -7.65 9.36
CA GLN A 48 -12.07 -6.33 9.99
C GLN A 48 -12.77 -5.25 9.16
N LEU A 49 -12.62 -5.29 7.83
CA LEU A 49 -13.29 -4.39 6.91
C LEU A 49 -14.81 -4.59 6.96
N GLU A 50 -15.32 -5.82 7.06
CA GLU A 50 -16.75 -6.10 7.25
C GLU A 50 -17.31 -5.45 8.53
N LYS A 51 -16.51 -5.43 9.60
CA LYS A 51 -16.84 -4.77 10.88
C LYS A 51 -16.65 -3.25 10.88
N GLY A 52 -16.30 -2.65 9.74
CA GLY A 52 -16.12 -1.21 9.63
C GLY A 52 -14.76 -0.70 10.12
N ALA A 53 -13.76 -1.57 10.33
CA ALA A 53 -12.44 -1.12 10.75
C ALA A 53 -11.87 -0.05 9.81
N GLU A 54 -11.37 1.04 10.40
CA GLU A 54 -10.75 2.15 9.68
C GLU A 54 -9.24 1.97 9.55
N ARG A 55 -8.65 1.03 10.32
CA ARG A 55 -7.23 0.73 10.29
C ARG A 55 -7.01 -0.77 10.26
N LEU A 56 -6.01 -1.20 9.52
CA LEU A 56 -5.65 -2.62 9.37
C LEU A 56 -4.22 -2.88 9.89
N PRO A 57 -3.99 -4.01 10.58
CA PRO A 57 -2.67 -4.37 11.07
C PRO A 57 -1.82 -4.99 9.97
N VAL A 58 -0.61 -4.47 9.76
CA VAL A 58 0.43 -5.05 8.91
C VAL A 58 1.44 -5.74 9.81
N ILE A 59 1.42 -7.07 9.79
CA ILE A 59 2.20 -7.91 10.72
C ILE A 59 3.39 -8.55 10.00
N PHE A 60 3.16 -9.12 8.82
CA PHE A 60 4.15 -9.88 8.05
C PHE A 60 4.93 -9.00 7.07
N GLY A 61 6.21 -9.34 6.84
CA GLY A 61 7.10 -8.59 5.96
C GLY A 61 7.58 -7.23 6.50
N THR A 62 7.24 -6.88 7.75
CA THR A 62 7.61 -5.62 8.38
C THR A 62 9.12 -5.55 8.70
N LYS A 63 9.68 -4.34 8.63
CA LYS A 63 11.10 -4.11 8.95
C LYS A 63 11.36 -4.39 10.43
N GLY A 64 12.29 -5.30 10.71
CA GLY A 64 12.66 -5.68 12.08
C GLY A 64 11.55 -6.42 12.84
N GLY A 65 10.55 -6.96 12.13
CA GLY A 65 9.44 -7.71 12.73
C GLY A 65 8.50 -6.86 13.58
N ARG A 66 8.51 -5.54 13.40
CA ARG A 66 7.68 -4.61 14.19
C ARG A 66 6.33 -4.40 13.49
N PRO A 67 5.21 -4.88 14.05
CA PRO A 67 3.90 -4.65 13.47
C PRO A 67 3.58 -3.15 13.41
N ARG A 68 2.82 -2.75 12.39
CA ARG A 68 2.30 -1.38 12.25
C ARG A 68 0.83 -1.41 11.88
N MET A 69 0.14 -0.31 12.12
CA MET A 69 -1.20 -0.10 11.58
C MET A 69 -1.10 0.71 10.27
N THR A 70 -2.09 0.54 9.40
CA THR A 70 -2.24 1.37 8.20
C THR A 70 -3.67 1.88 8.11
N GLN A 71 -3.84 3.16 7.80
CA GLN A 71 -5.14 3.78 7.55
C GLN A 71 -5.81 3.24 6.29
N VAL A 72 -7.10 2.96 6.39
CA VAL A 72 -7.97 2.67 5.24
C VAL A 72 -8.47 4.01 4.70
N THR A 73 -7.78 4.55 3.70
CA THR A 73 -8.12 5.83 3.05
C THR A 73 -9.25 5.70 2.04
N ASP A 74 -9.28 4.58 1.30
CA ASP A 74 -10.37 4.21 0.38
C ASP A 74 -10.88 2.80 0.72
N ARG A 75 -12.05 2.75 1.35
CA ARG A 75 -12.62 1.48 1.83
C ARG A 75 -13.02 0.55 0.69
N GLU A 76 -13.50 1.08 -0.43
CA GLU A 76 -13.94 0.26 -1.56
C GLU A 76 -12.74 -0.33 -2.28
N ALA A 77 -11.72 0.49 -2.57
CA ALA A 77 -10.49 0.01 -3.21
C ALA A 77 -9.76 -1.03 -2.36
N VAL A 78 -9.67 -0.82 -1.04
CA VAL A 78 -9.03 -1.78 -0.13
C VAL A 78 -9.83 -3.09 -0.06
N ARG A 79 -11.17 -3.04 0.01
CA ARG A 79 -12.00 -4.26 -0.01
C ARG A 79 -11.83 -5.03 -1.32
N GLN A 80 -11.86 -4.34 -2.45
CA GLN A 80 -11.68 -4.97 -3.76
C GLN A 80 -10.32 -5.67 -3.86
N ALA A 81 -9.24 -4.97 -3.47
CA ALA A 81 -7.89 -5.55 -3.46
C ALA A 81 -7.78 -6.79 -2.54
N VAL A 82 -8.42 -6.77 -1.37
CA VAL A 82 -8.46 -7.92 -0.46
C VAL A 82 -9.21 -9.11 -1.07
N LYS A 83 -10.37 -8.88 -1.70
CA LYS A 83 -11.16 -9.97 -2.32
C LYS A 83 -10.42 -10.60 -3.51
N GLU A 84 -9.82 -9.80 -4.38
CA GLU A 84 -8.99 -10.29 -5.49
C GLU A 84 -7.79 -11.10 -5.00
N ALA A 85 -7.10 -10.60 -3.98
CA ALA A 85 -5.96 -11.29 -3.38
C ALA A 85 -6.36 -12.61 -2.70
N LEU A 86 -7.53 -12.68 -2.08
CA LEU A 86 -8.07 -13.92 -1.51
C LEU A 86 -8.38 -14.95 -2.60
N GLY A 87 -8.94 -14.52 -3.73
CA GLY A 87 -9.19 -15.39 -4.88
C GLY A 87 -7.89 -16.03 -5.38
N ILE A 88 -6.87 -15.20 -5.66
CA ILE A 88 -5.57 -15.67 -6.15
C ILE A 88 -4.84 -16.53 -5.11
N ALA A 89 -4.87 -16.16 -3.84
CA ALA A 89 -4.29 -16.98 -2.78
C ALA A 89 -5.00 -18.34 -2.66
N GLY A 90 -6.31 -18.40 -2.90
CA GLY A 90 -7.07 -19.66 -2.95
C GLY A 90 -6.59 -20.60 -4.06
N GLU A 91 -6.25 -20.06 -5.23
CA GLU A 91 -5.73 -20.82 -6.38
C GLU A 91 -4.27 -21.25 -6.22
N ARG A 92 -3.48 -20.50 -5.44
CA ARG A 92 -2.02 -20.65 -5.29
C ARG A 92 -1.60 -21.15 -3.91
N ASN A 93 -2.39 -22.04 -3.31
CA ASN A 93 -2.08 -22.68 -2.00
C ASN A 93 -1.73 -21.67 -0.88
N GLY A 94 -2.42 -20.52 -0.84
CA GLY A 94 -2.22 -19.47 0.16
C GLY A 94 -1.17 -18.42 -0.20
N HIS A 95 -0.59 -18.45 -1.40
CA HIS A 95 0.46 -17.52 -1.83
C HIS A 95 -0.05 -16.52 -2.86
N LEU A 96 0.38 -15.25 -2.78
CA LEU A 96 0.18 -14.33 -3.91
C LEU A 96 1.20 -14.57 -5.03
N ILE A 97 2.41 -15.00 -4.67
CA ILE A 97 3.49 -15.31 -5.60
C ILE A 97 3.96 -16.71 -5.29
N ASP A 98 3.73 -17.63 -6.22
CA ASP A 98 4.09 -19.05 -6.06
C ASP A 98 5.57 -19.25 -6.39
N LYS A 99 6.41 -19.08 -5.35
CA LYS A 99 7.86 -19.27 -5.38
C LYS A 99 8.31 -20.01 -4.12
N PRO A 100 9.37 -20.83 -4.21
CA PRO A 100 9.76 -21.74 -3.13
C PRO A 100 10.24 -21.04 -1.86
N ASP A 101 10.71 -19.80 -1.97
CA ASP A 101 11.24 -19.03 -0.85
C ASP A 101 10.99 -17.52 -1.04
N LEU A 102 11.14 -16.77 0.05
CA LEU A 102 10.88 -15.33 0.06
C LEU A 102 11.79 -14.56 -0.89
N LYS A 103 13.07 -14.94 -1.04
CA LYS A 103 13.99 -14.24 -1.94
C LYS A 103 13.53 -14.40 -3.38
N SER A 104 13.21 -15.63 -3.78
CA SER A 104 12.65 -15.93 -5.10
C SER A 104 11.32 -15.20 -5.37
N ALA A 105 10.46 -15.08 -4.35
CA ALA A 105 9.20 -14.33 -4.44
C ALA A 105 9.44 -12.81 -4.62
N MET A 106 10.40 -12.25 -3.88
CA MET A 106 10.78 -10.83 -3.98
C MET A 106 11.43 -10.50 -5.32
N ASP A 107 12.31 -11.37 -5.81
CA ASP A 107 12.96 -11.21 -7.12
C ASP A 107 11.92 -11.28 -8.25
N TYR A 108 10.97 -12.21 -8.16
CA TYR A 108 9.83 -12.28 -9.07
C TYR A 108 8.99 -10.99 -9.01
N TRP A 109 8.66 -10.51 -7.81
CA TRP A 109 7.87 -9.28 -7.64
C TRP A 109 8.57 -8.08 -8.29
N HIS A 110 9.86 -7.85 -8.03
CA HIS A 110 10.60 -6.75 -8.63
C HIS A 110 10.69 -6.83 -10.16
N ASN A 111 10.97 -8.03 -10.69
CA ASN A 111 11.05 -8.23 -12.14
C ASN A 111 9.68 -8.02 -12.78
N HIS A 112 8.63 -8.57 -12.18
CA HIS A 112 7.27 -8.43 -12.69
C HIS A 112 6.79 -6.96 -12.68
N LEU A 113 7.11 -6.19 -11.64
CA LEU A 113 6.85 -4.75 -11.62
C LEU A 113 7.57 -4.02 -12.76
N ARG A 114 8.81 -4.38 -13.04
CA ARG A 114 9.56 -3.81 -14.17
C ARG A 114 8.90 -4.16 -15.50
N ASP A 115 8.55 -5.42 -15.69
CA ASP A 115 7.97 -5.93 -16.93
C ASP A 115 6.57 -5.34 -17.20
N THR A 116 5.84 -5.01 -16.15
CA THR A 116 4.52 -4.36 -16.22
C THR A 116 4.59 -2.83 -16.28
N GLY A 117 5.80 -2.26 -16.35
CA GLY A 117 6.00 -0.81 -16.48
C GLY A 117 5.86 -0.02 -15.17
N LEU A 118 5.71 -0.68 -14.02
CA LEU A 118 5.71 -0.07 -12.68
C LEU A 118 7.13 0.32 -12.25
N THR A 119 7.70 1.26 -13.01
CA THR A 119 9.04 1.84 -12.87
C THR A 119 8.95 3.37 -12.90
N GLY A 120 10.02 4.06 -12.49
CA GLY A 120 10.04 5.53 -12.47
C GLY A 120 8.88 6.11 -11.67
N GLU A 121 8.05 6.93 -12.32
CA GLU A 121 6.86 7.57 -11.74
C GLU A 121 5.83 6.56 -11.21
N TYR A 122 5.77 5.35 -11.77
CA TYR A 122 4.85 4.30 -11.35
C TYR A 122 5.53 3.21 -10.51
N SER A 123 6.73 3.49 -10.00
CA SER A 123 7.41 2.55 -9.10
C SER A 123 6.60 2.28 -7.82
N PRO A 124 6.77 1.13 -7.15
CA PRO A 124 6.13 0.88 -5.86
C PRO A 124 6.38 1.96 -4.82
N HIS A 125 7.53 2.61 -4.90
CA HIS A 125 7.90 3.70 -4.01
C HIS A 125 7.06 4.95 -4.30
N SER A 126 6.87 5.28 -5.59
CA SER A 126 5.98 6.36 -6.02
C SER A 126 4.50 6.06 -5.70
N LEU A 127 4.06 4.82 -5.85
CA LEU A 127 2.72 4.40 -5.44
C LEU A 127 2.49 4.55 -3.92
N ARG A 128 3.52 4.25 -3.13
CA ARG A 128 3.52 4.52 -1.68
C ARG A 128 3.46 6.02 -1.38
N TYR A 129 4.04 6.86 -2.24
CA TYR A 129 3.90 8.32 -2.12
C TYR A 129 2.48 8.79 -2.35
N ALA A 130 1.83 8.29 -3.40
CA ALA A 130 0.42 8.60 -3.66
C ALA A 130 -0.47 8.19 -2.47
N TRP A 131 -0.24 7.00 -1.89
CA TRP A 131 -0.96 6.59 -0.69
C TRP A 131 -0.73 7.53 0.50
N ALA A 132 0.51 7.96 0.73
CA ALA A 132 0.83 8.84 1.85
C ALA A 132 0.18 10.22 1.70
N GLN A 133 0.11 10.76 0.48
CA GLN A 133 -0.60 12.00 0.20
C GLN A 133 -2.09 11.88 0.50
N ASP A 134 -2.71 10.75 0.12
CA ASP A 134 -4.11 10.47 0.47
C ASP A 134 -4.30 10.38 1.99
N ALA A 135 -3.37 9.73 2.71
CA ALA A 135 -3.44 9.60 4.17
C ALA A 135 -3.26 10.94 4.88
N ILE A 136 -2.34 11.79 4.41
CA ILE A 136 -2.16 13.15 4.96
C ILE A 136 -3.45 13.95 4.81
N ARG A 137 -4.04 13.98 3.60
CA ARG A 137 -5.31 14.69 3.37
C ARG A 137 -6.44 14.13 4.21
N TYR A 138 -6.53 12.80 4.33
CA TYR A 138 -7.51 12.15 5.20
C TYR A 138 -7.39 12.66 6.65
N TYR A 139 -6.18 12.73 7.20
CA TYR A 139 -5.97 13.20 8.56
C TYR A 139 -6.25 14.68 8.75
N GLU A 140 -5.88 15.52 7.77
CA GLU A 140 -6.20 16.95 7.78
C GLU A 140 -7.72 17.19 7.74
N GLU A 141 -8.46 16.42 6.94
CA GLU A 141 -9.93 16.44 6.90
C GLU A 141 -10.57 16.01 8.23
N GLN A 142 -9.87 15.18 9.02
CA GLN A 142 -10.27 14.83 10.40
C GLN A 142 -9.84 15.88 11.44
N GLY A 143 -9.26 17.00 11.02
CA GLY A 143 -8.92 18.14 11.87
C GLY A 143 -7.52 18.09 12.49
N LEU A 144 -6.65 17.15 12.07
CA LEU A 144 -5.24 17.18 12.47
C LEU A 144 -4.53 18.35 11.81
N SER A 145 -3.58 18.96 12.51
CA SER A 145 -2.66 19.89 11.86
C SER A 145 -1.79 19.17 10.83
N HIS A 146 -1.29 19.90 9.83
CA HIS A 146 -0.39 19.34 8.81
C HIS A 146 0.78 18.56 9.45
N LYS A 147 1.38 19.11 10.52
CA LYS A 147 2.48 18.48 11.26
C LYS A 147 2.08 17.14 11.90
N GLU A 148 0.88 17.08 12.49
CA GLU A 148 0.34 15.85 13.07
C GLU A 148 0.00 14.83 11.98
N ALA A 149 -0.62 15.26 10.88
CA ALA A 149 -0.93 14.42 9.73
C ALA A 149 0.34 13.78 9.13
N LEU A 150 1.43 14.54 8.99
CA LEU A 150 2.74 14.03 8.58
C LEU A 150 3.30 13.01 9.58
N ALA A 151 3.23 13.29 10.89
CA ALA A 151 3.75 12.41 11.92
C ALA A 151 3.00 11.07 12.01
N VAL A 152 1.66 11.11 11.93
CA VAL A 152 0.83 9.90 11.92
C VAL A 152 1.05 9.12 10.64
N THR A 153 1.07 9.77 9.47
CA THR A 153 1.38 9.10 8.19
C THR A 153 2.76 8.44 8.21
N SER A 154 3.77 9.07 8.84
CA SER A 154 5.10 8.48 9.03
C SER A 154 5.08 7.24 9.90
N THR A 155 4.28 7.26 10.96
CA THR A 155 4.06 6.11 11.82
C THR A 155 3.36 4.98 11.07
N ASP A 156 2.33 5.31 10.28
CA ASP A 156 1.59 4.35 9.45
C ASP A 156 2.50 3.73 8.41
N LEU A 157 3.37 4.50 7.77
CA LEU A 157 4.38 3.96 6.87
C LEU A 157 5.46 3.16 7.61
N GLY A 158 5.48 3.09 8.94
CA GLY A 158 6.47 2.35 9.72
C GLY A 158 7.84 3.02 9.76
N HIS A 159 7.89 4.34 9.66
CA HIS A 159 9.12 5.14 9.81
C HIS A 159 9.31 5.70 11.23
N GLY A 160 8.28 5.63 12.08
CA GLY A 160 8.22 6.29 13.40
C GLY A 160 7.85 7.76 13.28
N ASP A 161 7.66 8.43 14.43
CA ASP A 161 7.27 9.84 14.55
C ASP A 161 8.45 10.81 14.34
N GLY A 162 9.69 10.41 14.68
CA GLY A 162 10.91 11.21 14.54
C GLY A 162 11.38 11.51 13.11
N ARG A 163 10.56 11.23 12.08
CA ARG A 163 10.88 11.43 10.65
C ARG A 163 9.82 12.22 9.87
N GLY A 164 8.95 12.98 10.53
CA GLY A 164 7.99 13.85 9.83
C GLY A 164 8.62 14.77 8.77
N ILE A 165 9.84 15.26 9.02
CA ILE A 165 10.64 16.07 8.07
C ILE A 165 11.01 15.27 6.81
N TYR A 166 11.24 13.96 6.92
CA TYR A 166 11.47 13.09 5.76
C TYR A 166 10.20 12.92 4.96
N ILE A 167 9.01 12.99 5.58
CA ILE A 167 7.77 12.95 4.80
C ILE A 167 7.57 14.24 4.01
N GLU A 168 7.80 15.40 4.61
CA GLU A 168 7.71 16.68 3.91
C GLU A 168 8.70 16.78 2.73
N GLN A 169 9.94 16.33 2.91
CA GLN A 169 10.97 16.34 1.86
C GLN A 169 10.77 15.31 0.74
N VAL A 170 9.99 14.25 0.99
CA VAL A 170 9.90 13.08 0.10
C VAL A 170 8.47 12.86 -0.43
N TYR A 171 7.47 13.42 0.24
CA TYR A 171 6.04 13.25 -0.01
C TYR A 171 5.27 14.59 -0.03
N GLY A 172 5.90 15.69 0.39
CA GLY A 172 5.34 17.03 0.23
C GLY A 172 5.15 17.33 -1.26
N TYR A 173 4.03 17.98 -1.59
CA TYR A 173 3.73 18.42 -2.95
C TYR A 173 4.92 19.23 -3.50
N THR A 174 5.67 18.66 -4.43
CA THR A 174 6.45 19.43 -5.41
C THR A 174 5.49 19.81 -6.54
N ASP A 175 5.29 21.11 -6.73
CA ASP A 175 4.47 21.75 -7.78
C ASP A 175 4.77 21.32 -9.23
#